data_AF-A0A6M5Y6D1-F1
#
_entry.id   AF-A0A6M5Y6D1-F1
#
_cell.length_a   1.000
_cell.length_b   1.000
_cell.length_c   1.000
_cell.angle_alpha   90.00
_cell.angle_beta   90.00
_cell.angle_gamma   90.00
#
_symmetry.space_group_name_H-M   'P 1'
#
loop_
_entity.id
_entity.type
_entity.pdbx_description
1 polymer ?
#
loop_
_entity_poly.entity_id
_entity_poly.type
_entity_poly.pdbx_seq_one_letter_code
_entity_poly.pdbx_strand_id
1 'polypeptide(L)' 'MSTIEIKKNLHRLIDQIDDDVVLQAYMTLLSREVTQQRDFWDELPAEHQASIDRGLADVEAGRKKPFSELMKKYQ' A
#
# COMPACT_ATOMS: atom_id res chain seq x y z
N MET A 1 -16.57 -6.00 26.83
CA MET A 1 -15.30 -6.68 26.55
C MET A 1 -14.30 -5.64 26.06
N SER A 2 -13.09 -5.64 26.58
CA SER A 2 -11.98 -4.84 26.07
C SER A 2 -11.44 -5.41 24.76
N THR A 3 -10.74 -4.59 23.99
CA THR A 3 -10.05 -5.01 22.77
C THR A 3 -9.09 -6.18 23.03
N ILE A 4 -8.48 -6.23 24.21
CA ILE A 4 -7.58 -7.31 24.63
C ILE A 4 -8.34 -8.63 24.78
N GLU A 5 -9.52 -8.59 25.41
CA GLU A 5 -10.37 -9.77 25.60
C GLU A 5 -10.90 -10.30 24.26
N ILE A 6 -11.26 -9.41 23.34
CA ILE A 6 -11.73 -9.78 21.99
C ILE A 6 -10.63 -10.50 21.23
N LYS A 7 -9.40 -9.96 21.20
CA LYS A 7 -8.26 -10.60 20.53
C LYS A 7 -7.95 -11.97 21.13
N LYS A 8 -7.93 -12.08 22.46
CA LYS A 8 -7.69 -13.35 23.16
C LYS A 8 -8.74 -14.41 22.80
N ASN A 9 -10.01 -14.01 22.75
CA ASN A 9 -11.09 -14.92 22.36
C ASN A 9 -10.99 -15.33 20.90
N LEU A 10 -10.61 -14.42 19.99
CA LEU A 10 -10.44 -14.72 18.58
C LEU A 10 -9.31 -15.75 18.35
N HIS A 11 -8.15 -15.57 18.99
CA HIS A 11 -7.05 -16.54 18.92
C HIS A 11 -7.50 -17.92 19.38
N ARG A 12 -8.19 -17.99 20.53
CA ARG A 12 -8.73 -19.27 21.05
C ARG A 12 -9.70 -19.94 20.07
N LEU A 13 -10.53 -19.17 19.37
CA LEU A 13 -11.47 -19.72 18.40
C LEU A 13 -10.73 -20.24 17.16
N ILE A 14 -9.72 -19.53 16.67
CA ILE A 14 -8.89 -19.95 15.54
C ILE A 14 -8.16 -21.27 15.87
N ASP A 15 -7.60 -21.39 17.07
CA ASP A 15 -6.89 -22.59 17.52
C ASP A 15 -7.79 -23.85 17.61
N GLN A 16 -9.11 -23.68 17.60
CA GLN A 16 -10.09 -24.76 17.68
C GLN A 16 -10.65 -25.18 16.31
N ILE A 17 -10.25 -24.51 15.22
CA ILE A 17 -10.69 -24.84 13.88
C ILE A 17 -9.72 -25.87 13.28
N ASP A 18 -10.22 -27.07 13.01
CA ASP A 18 -9.45 -28.15 12.36
C ASP A 18 -9.60 -28.14 10.82
N ASP A 19 -10.58 -27.40 10.28
CA ASP A 19 -10.85 -27.34 8.84
C ASP A 19 -9.96 -26.28 8.16
N ASP A 20 -9.00 -26.76 7.37
CA ASP A 20 -8.05 -25.94 6.62
C ASP A 20 -8.75 -24.94 5.66
N VAL A 21 -9.88 -25.31 5.06
CA VAL A 21 -10.62 -24.42 4.14
C VAL A 21 -11.21 -23.25 4.91
N VAL A 22 -11.74 -23.51 6.11
CA VAL A 22 -12.28 -22.48 6.99
C VAL A 22 -11.15 -21.56 7.48
N LEU A 23 -10.00 -22.12 7.88
CA LEU A 23 -8.82 -21.34 8.27
C LEU A 23 -8.35 -20.43 7.13
N GLN A 24 -8.32 -20.91 5.88
CA GLN A 24 -7.92 -20.08 4.74
C GLN A 24 -8.89 -18.95 4.43
N ALA A 25 -10.19 -19.17 4.63
CA ALA A 25 -11.19 -18.12 4.50
C ALA A 25 -10.97 -17.01 5.54
N TYR A 26 -10.71 -17.38 6.81
CA TYR A 26 -10.38 -16.43 7.87
C TYR A 26 -9.06 -15.71 7.61
N MET A 27 -8.02 -16.41 7.16
CA MET A 27 -6.74 -15.81 6.78
C MET A 27 -6.93 -14.73 5.71
N THR A 28 -7.71 -15.04 4.67
CA THR A 28 -8.00 -14.08 3.59
C THR A 28 -8.75 -12.86 4.10
N LEU A 29 -9.77 -13.06 4.94
CA LEU A 29 -10.56 -11.98 5.52
C LEU A 29 -9.72 -11.08 6.43
N LEU A 30 -9.01 -11.68 7.39
CA LEU A 30 -8.20 -10.96 8.37
C LEU A 30 -7.01 -10.26 7.72
N SER A 31 -6.41 -10.90 6.70
CA SER A 31 -5.32 -10.28 5.94
C SER A 31 -5.79 -8.99 5.30
N ARG A 32 -6.97 -8.93 4.66
CA ARG A 32 -7.50 -7.68 4.06
C ARG A 32 -7.62 -6.53 5.05
N GLU A 33 -8.03 -6.80 6.28
CA GLU A 33 -8.13 -5.79 7.34
C GLU A 33 -6.75 -5.34 7.85
N VAL A 34 -5.76 -6.24 7.84
CA VAL A 34 -4.36 -5.92 8.20
C VAL A 34 -3.65 -5.19 7.06
N THR A 35 -3.96 -5.51 5.80
CA THR A 35 -3.41 -4.87 4.60
C THR A 35 -4.07 -3.53 4.27
N GLN A 36 -4.89 -2.96 5.17
CA GLN A 36 -4.99 -1.49 5.29
C GLN A 36 -3.67 -0.90 5.85
N GLN A 37 -2.53 -1.46 5.43
CA GLN A 37 -1.26 -0.78 5.46
C GLN A 37 -1.44 0.53 4.70
N ARG A 38 -0.83 1.57 5.24
CA ARG A 38 -0.85 2.93 4.70
C ARG A 38 -0.61 2.88 3.20
N ASP A 39 -1.34 3.70 2.45
CA ASP A 39 -1.09 3.84 1.02
C ASP A 39 0.42 4.07 0.85
N PHE A 40 1.06 3.40 -0.09
CA PHE A 40 2.47 3.61 -0.39
C PHE A 40 2.76 5.12 -0.59
N TRP A 41 1.80 5.85 -1.15
CA TRP A 41 1.86 7.29 -1.26
C TRP A 41 2.14 7.98 0.08
N ASP A 42 1.45 7.57 1.14
CA ASP A 42 1.57 8.11 2.50
C ASP A 42 2.88 7.70 3.19
N GLU A 43 3.60 6.71 2.66
CA GLU A 43 4.90 6.28 3.16
C GLU A 43 6.07 7.06 2.54
N LEU A 44 5.84 7.77 1.44
CA LEU A 44 6.87 8.58 0.79
C LEU A 44 7.22 9.82 1.64
N PRO A 45 8.52 10.16 1.79
CA PRO A 45 8.92 11.47 2.28
C PRO A 45 8.25 12.60 1.50
N ALA A 46 7.86 13.67 2.20
CA ALA A 46 7.15 14.81 1.61
C ALA A 46 7.88 15.43 0.41
N GLU A 47 9.21 15.41 0.40
CA GLU A 47 10.03 15.88 -0.72
C GLU A 47 9.82 15.07 -2.00
N HIS A 48 9.64 13.75 -1.86
CA HIS A 48 9.38 12.86 -3.00
C HIS A 48 7.95 13.03 -3.51
N GLN A 49 6.96 13.13 -2.62
CA GLN A 49 5.58 13.47 -3.00
C GLN A 49 5.54 14.78 -3.80
N ALA A 50 6.16 15.84 -3.26
CA ALA A 50 6.23 17.15 -3.91
C ALA A 50 7.02 17.13 -5.24
N SER A 51 8.01 16.26 -5.39
CA SER A 51 8.72 16.07 -6.66
C SER A 51 7.84 15.40 -7.71
N ILE A 52 7.06 14.40 -7.30
CA ILE A 52 6.14 13.68 -8.18
C ILE A 52 5.01 14.61 -8.63
N ASP A 53 4.41 15.36 -7.71
CA ASP A 53 3.35 16.33 -8.01
C ASP A 53 3.81 17.40 -9.00
N ARG A 54 5.04 17.91 -8.82
CA ARG A 54 5.62 18.85 -9.80
C ARG A 54 5.79 18.22 -11.17
N GLY A 55 6.25 16.98 -11.24
CA GLY A 55 6.39 16.24 -12.49
C GLY A 55 5.05 16.04 -13.20
N LEU A 56 3.99 15.70 -12.45
CA LEU A 56 2.63 15.59 -12.98
C LEU A 56 2.12 16.94 -13.51
N ALA A 57 2.31 18.02 -12.75
CA ALA A 57 1.92 19.36 -13.18
C ALA A 57 2.70 19.84 -14.43
N ASP A 58 3.99 19.48 -14.54
CA ASP A 58 4.79 19.74 -15.75
C ASP A 58 4.25 18.98 -16.96
N VAL A 59 3.86 17.72 -16.77
CA VAL A 59 3.28 16.87 -17.81
C VAL A 59 1.93 17.43 -18.29
N GLU A 60 1.06 17.85 -17.38
CA GLU A 60 -0.23 18.47 -17.70
C GLU A 60 -0.08 19.81 -18.41
N ALA A 61 0.86 20.64 -17.96
CA ALA A 61 1.17 21.92 -18.59
C ALA A 61 1.97 21.80 -19.89
N GLY A 62 2.25 20.58 -20.37
CA GLY A 62 3.00 20.34 -21.61
C GLY A 62 4.49 20.66 -21.52
N ARG A 63 5.04 20.87 -20.31
CA ARG A 63 6.46 21.10 -20.04
C ARG A 63 7.24 19.78 -20.11
N LYS A 64 7.29 19.19 -21.30
CA LYS A 64 7.99 17.94 -21.60
C LYS A 64 9.12 18.21 -22.59
N LYS A 65 10.14 17.36 -22.56
CA LYS A 65 11.20 17.37 -23.57
C LYS A 65 11.18 16.03 -24.32
N PRO A 66 11.21 16.04 -25.66
CA PRO A 66 11.38 14.82 -26.44
C PRO A 66 12.68 14.11 -26.04
N PHE A 67 12.63 12.78 -26.00
CA PHE A 67 13.80 11.96 -25.67
C PHE A 67 14.98 12.22 -26.61
N SER A 68 14.71 12.43 -27.90
CA SER A 68 15.71 12.77 -28.91
C SER A 68 16.43 14.10 -28.63
N GLU A 69 15.75 15.07 -28.02
CA GLU A 69 16.35 16.35 -27.63
C GLU A 69 17.17 16.23 -26.34
N LEU A 70 16.72 15.40 -25.40
CA LEU A 70 17.47 15.11 -24.17
C LEU A 70 18.82 14.45 -24.48
N MET A 71 18.83 13.45 -25.36
CA MET A 71 20.02 12.67 -25.68
C MET A 71 21.14 13.49 -26.32
N LYS A 72 20.82 14.56 -27.06
CA LYS A 72 21.80 15.48 -27.66
C LYS A 72 22.69 16.18 -26.63
N LYS A 73 22.26 16.26 -25.36
CA LYS A 73 23.04 16.88 -24.27
C LYS A 73 24.09 15.92 -23.68
N TYR A 74 23.96 14.62 -23.92
CA TYR A 74 24.79 13.57 -23.33
C TYR A 74 25.59 12.78 -24.39
N GLN A 75 25.57 13.23 -25.65
CA GLN A 75 26.48 12.84 -26.73
C GLN A 75 27.57 13.88 -26.89
#